data_AF-A0A6P0XXG5-F1
#
_entry.id   AF-A0A6P0XXG5-F1
#
_cell.length_a   1.000
_cell.length_b   1.000
_cell.length_c   1.000
_cell.angle_alpha   90.00
_cell.angle_beta   90.00
_cell.angle_gamma   90.00
#
_symmetry.space_group_name_H-M   'P 1'
#
loop_
_entity.id
_entity.type
_entity.pdbx_description
1 polymer ?
#
loop_
_entity_poly.entity_id
_entity_poly.type
_entity_poly.pdbx_seq_one_letter_code
_entity_poly.pdbx_strand_id
1 'polypeptide(L)'
;RIYNPENDEKSKIDHVEEMIFDVLEKKIIPFKTVLMDSWYATQRLMASIDNLGKTYYCPLKKNRLVDDSGGIKKYQKLEELKWNELELVSGKIIKIKGFPRDKKVRLFWATVSTNRTEYIATNDLSYQSTDDVEFEIRA
;
A
#
# COMPACT_ATOMS: atom_id res chain seq x y z
N ARG A 1 18.45 -13.89 -1.71
CA ARG A 1 19.64 -13.30 -2.35
C ARG A 1 20.02 -12.06 -1.55
N ILE A 2 21.30 -11.80 -1.35
CA ILE A 2 21.79 -10.64 -0.57
C ILE A 2 21.91 -9.44 -1.51
N TYR A 3 21.49 -8.26 -1.05
CA TYR A 3 21.61 -7.00 -1.79
C TYR A 3 23.09 -6.70 -2.08
N ASN A 4 23.49 -6.67 -3.35
CA ASN A 4 24.85 -6.37 -3.79
C ASN A 4 24.82 -5.30 -4.90
N PRO A 5 24.71 -4.02 -4.54
CA PRO A 5 24.52 -2.92 -5.50
C PRO A 5 25.76 -2.64 -6.35
N GLU A 6 26.96 -3.04 -5.88
CA GLU A 6 28.23 -2.79 -6.59
C GLU A 6 28.36 -3.60 -7.89
N ASN A 7 27.55 -4.65 -8.06
CA ASN A 7 27.65 -5.58 -9.19
C ASN A 7 26.38 -5.72 -10.06
N ASP A 8 25.23 -5.15 -9.67
CA ASP A 8 23.93 -5.46 -10.32
C ASP A 8 23.20 -4.21 -10.88
N GLU A 9 23.67 -2.98 -10.61
CA GLU A 9 23.01 -1.70 -11.00
C GLU A 9 21.53 -1.56 -10.60
N LYS A 10 20.98 -2.50 -9.83
CA LYS A 10 19.57 -2.58 -9.45
C LYS A 10 19.27 -1.78 -8.19
N SER A 11 18.11 -1.13 -8.19
CA SER A 11 17.59 -0.48 -7.00
C SER A 11 16.98 -1.50 -6.03
N LYS A 12 16.76 -1.09 -4.78
CA LYS A 12 16.01 -1.89 -3.80
C LYS A 12 14.60 -2.28 -4.29
N ILE A 13 13.97 -1.45 -5.11
CA ILE A 13 12.65 -1.74 -5.67
C ILE A 13 12.74 -2.85 -6.73
N ASP A 14 13.74 -2.79 -7.60
CA ASP A 14 13.96 -3.83 -8.63
C ASP A 14 14.19 -5.19 -7.97
N HIS A 15 14.95 -5.23 -6.88
CA HIS A 15 15.17 -6.47 -6.13
C HIS A 15 13.89 -7.03 -5.50
N VAL A 16 13.03 -6.18 -4.92
CA VAL A 16 11.77 -6.67 -4.34
C VAL A 16 10.83 -7.18 -5.42
N GLU A 17 10.75 -6.49 -6.56
CA GLU A 17 9.97 -6.98 -7.71
C GLU A 17 10.49 -8.35 -8.17
N GLU A 18 11.80 -8.50 -8.38
CA GLU A 18 12.41 -9.79 -8.75
C GLU A 18 12.12 -10.88 -7.71
N MET A 19 12.16 -10.57 -6.41
CA MET A 19 11.82 -11.53 -5.37
C MET A 19 10.36 -11.98 -5.46
N ILE A 20 9.43 -11.07 -5.74
CA ILE A 20 8.02 -11.41 -5.90
C ILE A 20 7.81 -12.30 -7.14
N PHE A 21 8.45 -11.97 -8.27
CA PHE A 21 8.40 -12.78 -9.48
C PHE A 21 9.03 -14.16 -9.27
N ASP A 22 10.19 -14.25 -8.62
CA ASP A 22 10.86 -15.51 -8.31
C ASP A 22 9.99 -16.42 -7.42
N VAL A 23 9.26 -15.84 -6.46
CA VAL A 23 8.33 -16.60 -5.60
C VAL A 23 7.18 -17.19 -6.42
N LEU A 24 6.66 -16.47 -7.41
CA LEU A 24 5.56 -16.93 -8.26
C LEU A 24 6.00 -17.91 -9.34
N GLU A 25 7.06 -17.60 -10.07
CA GLU A 25 7.44 -18.32 -11.30
C GLU A 25 8.43 -19.46 -11.04
N LYS A 26 9.39 -19.27 -10.13
CA LYS A 26 10.45 -20.25 -9.87
C LYS A 26 10.12 -21.15 -8.69
N LYS A 27 9.70 -20.54 -7.58
CA LYS A 27 9.39 -21.27 -6.34
C LYS A 27 7.96 -21.79 -6.30
N ILE A 28 7.06 -21.18 -7.07
CA ILE A 28 5.64 -21.54 -7.16
C ILE A 28 5.01 -21.61 -5.77
N ILE A 29 5.33 -20.63 -4.92
CA ILE A 29 4.77 -20.55 -3.58
C ILE A 29 3.49 -19.72 -3.66
N PRO A 30 2.32 -20.30 -3.32
CA PRO A 30 1.08 -19.55 -3.33
C PRO A 30 1.07 -18.56 -2.16
N PHE A 31 0.78 -17.31 -2.48
CA PHE A 31 0.48 -16.28 -1.50
C PHE A 31 -0.65 -15.39 -2.01
N LYS A 32 -1.38 -14.79 -1.08
CA LYS A 32 -2.50 -13.88 -1.38
C LYS A 32 -2.12 -12.43 -1.12
N THR A 33 -1.45 -12.18 0.01
CA THR A 33 -1.19 -10.85 0.56
C THR A 33 0.30 -10.53 0.57
N VAL A 34 0.66 -9.28 0.30
CA VAL A 34 2.01 -8.72 0.46
C VAL A 34 1.97 -7.59 1.49
N LEU A 35 2.59 -7.80 2.65
CA LEU A 35 2.82 -6.75 3.64
C LEU A 35 4.13 -6.02 3.31
N MET A 36 4.06 -4.70 3.18
CA MET A 36 5.21 -3.88 2.80
C MET A 36 5.45 -2.75 3.80
N ASP A 37 6.71 -2.42 4.03
CA ASP A 37 7.07 -1.17 4.73
C ASP A 37 6.77 0.06 3.84
N SER A 38 6.55 1.20 4.49
CA SER A 38 6.49 2.54 3.88
C SER A 38 7.62 2.88 2.91
N TRP A 39 8.80 2.31 3.09
CA TRP A 39 9.94 2.48 2.18
C TRP A 39 9.68 1.86 0.80
N TYR A 40 8.82 0.84 0.73
CA TYR A 40 8.48 0.11 -0.50
C TYR A 40 7.14 0.56 -1.10
N ALA A 41 6.40 1.47 -0.46
CA ALA A 41 5.14 2.04 -0.92
C ALA A 41 5.28 2.98 -2.15
N THR A 42 5.91 2.48 -3.20
CA THR A 42 6.10 3.14 -4.48
C THR A 42 4.96 2.82 -5.43
N GLN A 43 4.63 3.74 -6.32
CA GLN A 43 3.54 3.56 -7.29
C GLN A 43 3.80 2.35 -8.20
N ARG A 44 5.06 2.18 -8.62
CA ARG A 44 5.51 1.07 -9.46
C ARG A 44 5.26 -0.27 -8.75
N LEU A 45 5.81 -0.47 -7.56
CA LEU A 45 5.66 -1.74 -6.84
C LEU A 45 4.20 -2.05 -6.49
N MET A 46 3.45 -1.07 -5.99
CA MET A 46 2.03 -1.23 -5.66
C MET A 46 1.21 -1.60 -6.91
N ALA A 47 1.50 -0.97 -8.06
CA ALA A 47 0.83 -1.32 -9.31
C ALA A 47 1.25 -2.71 -9.84
N SER A 48 2.51 -3.10 -9.68
CA SER A 48 3.01 -4.43 -10.04
C SER A 48 2.29 -5.52 -9.24
N ILE A 49 2.19 -5.39 -7.93
CA ILE A 49 1.48 -6.36 -7.06
C ILE A 49 0.00 -6.45 -7.42
N ASP A 50 -0.64 -5.31 -7.68
CA ASP A 50 -2.04 -5.26 -8.09
C ASP A 50 -2.26 -5.93 -9.46
N ASN A 51 -1.34 -5.75 -10.41
CA ASN A 51 -1.40 -6.42 -11.72
C ASN A 51 -1.19 -7.95 -11.62
N LEU A 52 -0.51 -8.42 -10.57
CA LEU A 52 -0.37 -9.85 -10.26
C LEU A 52 -1.62 -10.44 -9.59
N GLY A 53 -2.67 -9.63 -9.36
CA GLY A 53 -3.90 -10.04 -8.70
C GLY A 53 -3.71 -10.34 -7.21
N LYS A 54 -2.71 -9.72 -6.57
CA LYS A 54 -2.40 -9.90 -5.15
C LYS A 54 -2.87 -8.69 -4.35
N THR A 55 -3.24 -8.93 -3.09
CA THR A 55 -3.56 -7.85 -2.16
C THR A 55 -2.28 -7.32 -1.52
N TYR A 56 -2.17 -6.02 -1.31
CA TYR A 56 -1.11 -5.45 -0.49
C TYR A 56 -1.65 -4.65 0.68
N TYR A 57 -0.82 -4.54 1.72
CA TYR A 57 -0.95 -3.54 2.77
C TYR A 57 0.37 -2.83 2.94
N CYS A 58 0.36 -1.50 2.92
CA CYS A 58 1.57 -0.74 3.17
C CYS A 58 1.27 0.58 3.91
N PRO A 59 2.08 0.94 4.92
CA PRO A 59 2.02 2.27 5.49
C PRO A 59 2.40 3.34 4.46
N LEU A 60 1.65 4.44 4.42
CA LEU A 60 1.95 5.60 3.60
C LEU A 60 2.55 6.71 4.45
N LYS A 61 3.56 7.38 3.90
CA LYS A 61 4.13 8.59 4.51
C LYS A 61 3.11 9.72 4.52
N LYS A 62 3.06 10.47 5.63
CA LYS A 62 2.13 11.58 5.88
C LYS A 62 2.12 12.67 4.80
N ASN A 63 3.27 12.90 4.17
CA ASN A 63 3.44 13.89 3.10
C ASN A 63 3.05 13.39 1.70
N ARG A 64 2.53 12.15 1.57
CA ARG A 64 2.06 11.62 0.30
C ARG A 64 0.88 12.45 -0.21
N LEU A 65 0.92 12.83 -1.48
CA LEU A 65 -0.16 13.60 -2.11
C LEU A 65 -1.28 12.67 -2.58
N VAL A 66 -2.50 12.94 -2.15
CA VAL A 66 -3.68 12.11 -2.35
C VAL A 66 -4.92 12.95 -2.65
N ASP A 67 -5.91 12.35 -3.30
CA ASP A 67 -7.22 12.93 -3.55
C ASP A 67 -8.31 11.98 -3.06
N ASP A 68 -9.17 12.45 -2.15
CA ASP A 68 -10.31 11.73 -1.60
C ASP A 68 -11.67 12.24 -2.14
N SER A 69 -11.64 13.19 -3.08
CA SER A 69 -12.84 13.84 -3.63
C SER A 69 -13.29 13.26 -4.98
N GLY A 70 -12.50 12.36 -5.57
CA GLY A 70 -12.78 11.79 -6.88
C GLY A 70 -12.52 12.76 -8.05
N GLY A 71 -11.52 13.62 -7.92
CA GLY A 71 -11.08 14.56 -8.96
C GLY A 71 -11.66 15.97 -8.86
N ILE A 72 -12.45 16.26 -7.82
CA ILE A 72 -13.09 17.57 -7.64
C ILE A 72 -12.13 18.58 -7.01
N LYS A 73 -11.35 18.14 -6.02
CA LYS A 73 -10.36 18.94 -5.30
C LYS A 73 -8.95 18.63 -5.81
N LYS A 74 -8.02 19.55 -5.56
CA LYS A 74 -6.59 19.30 -5.79
C LYS A 74 -6.09 18.24 -4.81
N TYR A 75 -5.05 17.53 -5.24
CA TYR A 75 -4.30 16.64 -4.35
C TYR A 75 -3.81 17.40 -3.12
N GLN A 76 -4.01 16.82 -1.94
CA GLN A 76 -3.59 17.32 -0.64
C GLN A 76 -2.68 16.31 0.06
N LYS A 77 -1.98 16.72 1.12
CA LYS A 77 -1.19 15.76 1.88
C LYS A 77 -2.10 14.82 2.65
N LEU A 78 -1.62 13.62 2.89
CA LEU A 78 -2.36 12.59 3.58
C LEU A 78 -2.68 13.00 5.04
N GLU A 79 -1.75 13.68 5.71
CA GLU A 79 -1.98 14.24 7.06
C GLU A 79 -3.03 15.36 7.13
N GLU A 80 -3.40 15.96 6.00
CA GLU A 80 -4.41 17.02 5.92
C GLU A 80 -5.83 16.45 5.67
N LEU A 81 -5.94 15.12 5.47
CA LEU A 81 -7.23 14.46 5.27
C LEU A 81 -8.10 14.61 6.51
N LYS A 82 -9.37 14.97 6.27
CA LYS A 82 -10.41 14.97 7.30
C LYS A 82 -11.13 13.63 7.28
N TRP A 83 -11.35 13.09 8.48
CA TRP A 83 -12.00 11.81 8.70
C TRP A 83 -13.30 12.04 9.47
N ASN A 84 -14.39 11.44 9.01
CA ASN A 84 -15.61 11.31 9.79
C ASN A 84 -15.65 9.96 10.54
N GLU A 85 -16.62 9.79 11.45
CA GLU A 85 -16.75 8.59 12.28
C GLU A 85 -16.91 7.30 11.46
N LEU A 86 -17.63 7.34 10.34
CA LEU A 86 -17.77 6.20 9.44
C LEU A 86 -16.45 5.87 8.75
N GLU A 87 -15.72 6.89 8.26
CA GLU A 87 -14.43 6.72 7.58
C GLU A 87 -13.33 6.20 8.52
N LEU A 88 -13.41 6.48 9.83
CA LEU A 88 -12.50 5.91 10.82
C LEU A 88 -12.68 4.38 10.95
N VAL A 89 -13.87 3.87 10.63
CA VAL A 89 -14.15 2.43 10.62
C VAL A 89 -13.95 1.85 9.23
N SER A 90 -14.58 2.40 8.19
CA SER A 90 -14.58 1.80 6.85
C SER A 90 -13.34 2.09 6.02
N GLY A 91 -12.49 3.02 6.48
CA GLY A 91 -11.47 3.63 5.66
C GLY A 91 -12.05 4.58 4.62
N LYS A 92 -11.15 5.22 3.86
CA LYS A 92 -11.44 6.22 2.84
C LYS A 92 -10.88 5.76 1.49
N ILE A 93 -11.65 5.89 0.43
CA ILE A 93 -11.16 5.62 -0.93
C ILE A 93 -10.40 6.85 -1.42
N ILE A 94 -9.12 6.66 -1.77
CA ILE A 94 -8.26 7.74 -2.24
C ILE A 94 -7.58 7.39 -3.56
N LYS A 95 -7.25 8.42 -4.34
CA LYS A 95 -6.32 8.35 -5.47
C LYS A 95 -4.98 8.91 -5.03
N ILE A 96 -3.92 8.12 -5.11
CA ILE A 96 -2.56 8.60 -4.84
C ILE A 96 -2.05 9.33 -6.08
N LYS A 97 -1.48 10.53 -5.92
CA LYS A 97 -0.93 11.30 -7.04
C LYS A 97 0.09 10.45 -7.80
N GLY A 98 -0.06 10.37 -9.12
CA GLY A 98 0.81 9.62 -10.03
C GLY A 98 0.55 8.11 -10.10
N PHE A 99 -0.48 7.59 -9.42
CA PHE A 99 -0.95 6.23 -9.68
C PHE A 99 -1.46 6.09 -11.11
N PRO A 100 -1.27 4.90 -11.73
CA PRO A 100 -1.70 4.67 -13.10
C PRO A 100 -3.23 4.68 -13.22
N ARG A 101 -3.73 5.26 -14.32
CA ARG A 101 -5.16 5.33 -14.67
C ARG A 101 -5.99 5.94 -13.53
N ASP A 102 -7.16 5.37 -13.26
CA ASP A 102 -8.03 5.70 -12.14
C ASP A 102 -7.97 4.68 -11.02
N LYS A 103 -6.82 4.00 -10.87
CA LYS A 103 -6.61 3.10 -9.72
C LYS A 103 -6.70 3.90 -8.43
N LYS A 104 -7.59 3.45 -7.56
CA LYS A 104 -7.79 3.97 -6.20
C LYS A 104 -7.37 2.89 -5.21
N VAL A 105 -7.06 3.33 -4.01
CA VAL A 105 -6.76 2.45 -2.88
C VAL A 105 -7.70 2.80 -1.74
N ARG A 106 -7.94 1.85 -0.84
CA ARG A 106 -8.60 2.12 0.43
C ARG A 106 -7.53 2.43 1.47
N LEU A 107 -7.73 3.53 2.18
CA LEU A 107 -6.83 4.05 3.21
C LEU A 107 -7.49 3.90 4.57
N PHE A 108 -6.74 3.38 5.53
CA PHE A 108 -7.16 3.23 6.93
C PHE A 108 -6.22 4.01 7.83
N TRP A 109 -6.75 4.53 8.94
CA TRP A 109 -5.95 5.03 10.05
C TRP A 109 -5.91 3.93 11.12
N ALA A 110 -4.88 3.09 11.07
CA ALA A 110 -4.84 1.82 11.80
C ALA A 110 -3.74 1.82 12.87
N THR A 111 -4.00 1.14 13.98
CA THR A 111 -3.07 0.94 15.09
C THR A 111 -2.14 -0.23 14.77
N VAL A 112 -0.88 0.07 14.45
CA VAL A 112 0.12 -0.93 14.08
C VAL A 112 0.81 -1.52 15.31
N SER A 113 0.96 -0.74 16.38
CA SER A 113 1.45 -1.20 17.69
C SER A 113 0.87 -0.37 18.83
N THR A 114 1.15 -0.74 20.08
CA THR A 114 0.57 -0.16 21.30
C THR A 114 0.58 1.37 21.37
N ASN A 115 1.51 2.05 20.70
CA ASN A 115 1.62 3.52 20.67
C ASN A 115 1.83 4.10 19.25
N ARG A 116 1.53 3.34 18.19
CA ARG A 116 1.80 3.77 16.81
C ARG A 116 0.60 3.51 15.92
N THR A 117 0.01 4.60 15.43
CA THR A 117 -0.99 4.58 14.37
C THR A 117 -0.35 5.05 13.06
N GLU A 118 -0.71 4.38 11.97
CA GLU A 118 -0.25 4.71 10.63
C GLU A 118 -1.39 4.70 9.62
N TYR A 119 -1.12 5.38 8.52
CA TYR A 119 -1.99 5.37 7.37
C TYR A 119 -1.69 4.14 6.53
N ILE A 120 -2.54 3.12 6.57
CA ILE A 120 -2.35 1.87 5.84
C ILE A 120 -3.18 1.91 4.55
N ALA A 121 -2.53 1.71 3.41
CA ALA A 121 -3.19 1.61 2.12
C ALA A 121 -3.26 0.17 1.64
N THR A 122 -4.40 -0.20 1.04
CA THR A 122 -4.63 -1.48 0.39
C THR A 122 -5.35 -1.31 -0.95
N ASN A 123 -5.04 -2.16 -1.92
CA ASN A 123 -5.80 -2.29 -3.16
C ASN A 123 -7.10 -3.08 -3.00
N ASP A 124 -7.34 -3.71 -1.84
CA ASP A 124 -8.61 -4.37 -1.61
C ASP A 124 -9.69 -3.37 -1.20
N LEU A 125 -10.57 -3.07 -2.15
CA LEU A 125 -11.68 -2.13 -1.96
C LEU A 125 -12.89 -2.77 -1.28
N SER A 126 -12.90 -4.09 -1.05
CA SER A 126 -14.00 -4.83 -0.45
C SER A 126 -14.00 -4.83 1.08
N TYR A 127 -12.83 -4.58 1.70
CA TYR A 127 -12.69 -4.53 3.16
C TYR A 127 -13.61 -3.48 3.79
N GLN A 128 -14.20 -3.85 4.93
CA GLN A 128 -15.28 -3.10 5.54
C GLN A 128 -14.89 -2.41 6.84
N SER A 129 -13.80 -2.82 7.51
CA SER A 129 -13.43 -2.25 8.80
C SER A 129 -11.92 -2.07 9.01
N THR A 130 -11.55 -1.13 9.88
CA THR A 130 -10.18 -0.90 10.37
C THR A 130 -9.68 -2.09 11.19
N ASP A 131 -10.56 -2.76 11.94
CA ASP A 131 -10.20 -3.93 12.76
C ASP A 131 -9.70 -5.10 11.90
N ASP A 132 -10.33 -5.34 10.75
CA ASP A 132 -9.88 -6.36 9.79
C ASP A 132 -8.48 -6.05 9.25
N VAL A 133 -8.19 -4.77 9.01
CA VAL A 133 -6.87 -4.32 8.56
C VAL A 133 -5.83 -4.44 9.68
N GLU A 134 -6.19 -4.06 10.90
CA GLU A 134 -5.32 -4.23 12.07
C GLU A 134 -4.99 -5.70 12.34
N PHE A 135 -5.95 -6.60 12.11
CA PHE A 135 -5.71 -8.04 12.19
C PHE A 135 -4.71 -8.50 11.13
N GLU A 136 -4.94 -8.14 9.85
CA GLU A 136 -4.10 -8.59 8.74
C GLU A 136 -2.65 -8.06 8.83
N ILE A 137 -2.44 -6.83 9.30
CA ILE A 137 -1.07 -6.27 9.42
C ILE A 137 -0.30 -6.78 10.65
N ARG A 138 -0.97 -7.48 11.57
CA ARG A 138 -0.36 -8.08 12.77
C ARG A 138 -0.13 -9.59 12.66
N ALA A 139 -0.72 -10.24 11.65
CA ALA A 139 -0.60 -11.67 11.38
C ALA A 139 0.80 -12.05 10.86
#